data_AF-A0A355BJX8-F1
#
_entry.id   AF-A0A355BJX8-F1
#
_cell.length_a   1.000
_cell.length_b   1.000
_cell.length_c   1.000
_cell.angle_alpha   90.00
_cell.angle_beta   90.00
_cell.angle_gamma   90.00
#
_symmetry.space_group_name_H-M   'P 1'
#
loop_
_entity.id
_entity.type
_entity.pdbx_description
1 polymer ?
#
loop_
_entity_poly.entity_id
_entity_poly.type
_entity_poly.pdbx_seq_one_letter_code
_entity_poly.pdbx_strand_id
1 'polypeptide(L)'
;NQDAYTSGVVGILHREQAAANIMAGLFMGESLLLAEAGAQIGAMQIAITASTTQLPFFVAACDYTIIGEELFAAGAYVSQDKVKMGGIA
;
A
#
# COMPACT_ATOMS: atom_id res chain seq x y z
N ASN A 1 15.06 -9.25 -1.32
CA ASN A 1 15.24 -9.03 0.13
C ASN A 1 14.31 -7.92 0.54
N GLN A 2 13.39 -8.20 1.46
CA GLN A 2 12.33 -7.31 1.92
C GLN A 2 12.94 -6.01 2.52
N ASP A 3 13.84 -6.13 3.49
CA ASP A 3 14.46 -4.97 4.16
C ASP A 3 15.21 -4.00 3.22
N ALA A 4 15.84 -4.55 2.18
CA ALA A 4 16.56 -3.75 1.19
C ALA A 4 15.61 -2.93 0.31
N TYR A 5 14.45 -3.49 -0.05
CA TYR A 5 13.40 -2.77 -0.76
C TYR A 5 12.87 -1.63 0.11
N THR A 6 12.51 -1.95 1.35
CA THR A 6 11.99 -0.98 2.33
C THR A 6 12.95 0.18 2.55
N SER A 7 14.23 -0.10 2.77
CA SER A 7 15.27 0.94 2.93
C SER A 7 15.39 1.84 1.69
N GLY A 8 15.30 1.25 0.49
CA GLY A 8 15.33 1.99 -0.77
C GLY A 8 14.15 2.96 -0.90
N VAL A 9 12.94 2.48 -0.61
CA VAL A 9 11.71 3.29 -0.67
C VAL A 9 11.73 4.40 0.39
N VAL A 10 12.15 4.11 1.63
CA VAL A 10 12.32 5.13 2.69
C VAL A 10 13.25 6.26 2.22
N GLY A 11 14.36 5.91 1.56
CA GLY A 11 15.28 6.89 0.98
C GLY A 11 14.63 7.74 -0.12
N ILE A 12 13.76 7.16 -0.95
CA ILE A 12 13.00 7.89 -1.98
C ILE A 12 12.00 8.83 -1.33
N LEU A 13 11.20 8.36 -0.37
CA LEU A 13 10.22 9.18 0.35
C LEU A 13 10.87 10.47 0.89
N HIS A 14 12.00 10.34 1.58
CA HIS A 14 12.70 11.48 2.17
C HIS A 14 13.37 12.39 1.15
N ARG A 15 14.02 11.85 0.10
CA ARG A 15 14.71 12.68 -0.89
C ARG A 15 13.74 13.46 -1.77
N GLU A 16 12.68 12.79 -2.21
CA GLU A 16 11.73 13.36 -3.16
C GLU A 16 10.58 14.10 -2.48
N GLN A 17 10.46 14.01 -1.15
CA GLN A 17 9.37 14.60 -0.37
C GLN A 17 8.01 14.20 -0.97
N ALA A 18 7.81 12.89 -1.15
CA ALA A 18 6.61 12.36 -1.76
C ALA A 18 5.35 12.84 -1.02
N ALA A 19 4.36 13.33 -1.77
CA ALA A 19 3.11 13.82 -1.18
C ALA A 19 2.18 12.68 -0.68
N ALA A 20 2.35 11.47 -1.21
CA ALA A 20 1.54 10.31 -0.85
C ALA A 20 2.35 9.02 -0.98
N ASN A 21 2.04 8.05 -0.13
CA ASN A 21 2.53 6.68 -0.17
C ASN A 21 1.33 5.73 -0.31
N ILE A 22 1.30 4.94 -1.39
CA ILE A 22 0.21 4.01 -1.69
C ILE A 22 0.76 2.58 -1.62
N MET A 23 0.31 1.82 -0.63
CA MET A 23 0.74 0.44 -0.40
C MET A 23 -0.37 -0.54 -0.78
N ALA A 24 -0.20 -1.24 -1.90
CA ALA A 24 -1.17 -2.22 -2.38
C ALA A 24 -0.65 -3.65 -2.32
N GLY A 25 -1.17 -4.45 -1.39
CA GLY A 25 -0.82 -5.87 -1.24
C GLY A 25 -0.45 -6.28 0.18
N LEU A 26 0.63 -7.05 0.30
CA LEU A 26 1.09 -7.68 1.52
C LEU A 26 2.54 -7.28 1.82
N PHE A 27 2.73 -6.50 2.88
CA PHE A 27 4.02 -5.89 3.22
C PHE A 27 4.55 -6.31 4.60
N MET A 28 3.80 -7.10 5.37
CA MET A 28 4.18 -7.53 6.72
C MET A 28 4.59 -6.33 7.59
N GLY A 29 5.60 -6.47 8.46
CA GLY A 29 6.10 -5.39 9.31
C GLY A 29 6.72 -4.21 8.55
N GLU A 30 7.11 -4.40 7.30
CA GLU A 30 7.70 -3.33 6.47
C GLU A 30 6.73 -2.18 6.24
N SER A 31 5.43 -2.50 6.16
CA SER A 31 4.37 -1.50 6.07
C SER A 31 4.46 -0.43 7.14
N LEU A 32 4.84 -0.80 8.37
CA LEU A 32 4.96 0.13 9.49
C LEU A 32 6.16 1.06 9.29
N LEU A 33 7.28 0.55 8.78
CA LEU A 33 8.47 1.35 8.47
C LEU A 33 8.20 2.33 7.33
N LEU A 34 7.51 1.87 6.28
CA LEU A 34 7.13 2.72 5.15
C LEU A 34 6.12 3.79 5.56
N ALA A 35 5.11 3.42 6.36
CA ALA A 35 4.11 4.34 6.87
C ALA A 35 4.71 5.40 7.79
N GLU A 36 5.58 5.02 8.73
CA GLU A 36 6.29 5.94 9.62
C GLU A 36 7.16 6.93 8.83
N ALA A 37 7.94 6.43 7.86
CA ALA A 37 8.76 7.28 7.00
C ALA A 37 7.91 8.28 6.19
N GLY A 38 6.75 7.84 5.70
CA GLY A 38 5.80 8.70 5.02
C GLY A 38 5.18 9.75 5.96
N ALA A 39 4.82 9.35 7.18
CA ALA A 39 4.30 10.26 8.20
C ALA A 39 5.32 11.36 8.58
N GLN A 40 6.61 11.02 8.66
CA GLN A 40 7.68 11.97 8.96
C GLN A 40 7.80 13.12 7.95
N ILE A 41 7.46 12.87 6.68
CA ILE A 41 7.46 13.90 5.63
C ILE A 41 6.06 14.49 5.37
N GLY A 42 5.06 14.11 6.16
CA GLY A 42 3.67 14.56 5.99
C GLY A 42 2.96 13.98 4.76
N ALA A 43 3.42 12.84 4.24
CA ALA A 43 2.80 12.18 3.11
C ALA A 43 1.49 11.49 3.51
N MET A 44 0.46 11.63 2.68
CA MET A 44 -0.79 10.86 2.84
C MET A 44 -0.51 9.37 2.69
N GLN A 45 -0.95 8.58 3.66
CA GLN A 45 -0.77 7.13 3.69
C GLN A 45 -2.05 6.42 3.25
N ILE A 46 -2.01 5.73 2.11
CA ILE A 46 -3.12 4.93 1.60
C ILE A 46 -2.68 3.49 1.50
N ALA A 47 -3.47 2.58 2.05
CA ALA A 47 -3.19 1.17 2.02
C ALA A 47 -4.36 0.35 1.49
N ILE A 48 -4.06 -0.75 0.81
CA ILE A 48 -5.05 -1.68 0.27
C ILE A 48 -4.56 -3.12 0.40
N THR A 49 -5.36 -3.99 1.00
CA THR A 49 -5.00 -5.39 1.19
C THR A 49 -6.21 -6.32 1.23
N ALA A 50 -6.05 -7.49 0.62
CA ALA A 50 -6.98 -8.61 0.79
C ALA A 50 -6.62 -9.51 1.99
N SER A 51 -5.50 -9.25 2.68
CA SER A 51 -5.02 -10.08 3.79
C SER A 51 -5.55 -9.60 5.13
N THR A 52 -6.34 -10.44 5.80
CA THR A 52 -6.86 -10.16 7.15
C THR A 52 -5.77 -9.99 8.20
N THR A 53 -4.59 -10.59 8.01
CA THR A 53 -3.45 -10.46 8.94
C THR A 53 -2.68 -9.15 8.75
N GLN A 54 -2.75 -8.56 7.55
CA GLN A 54 -2.12 -7.26 7.25
C GLN A 54 -3.00 -6.10 7.73
N LEU A 55 -4.32 -6.28 7.72
CA LEU A 55 -5.28 -5.21 8.03
C LEU A 55 -4.97 -4.41 9.30
N PRO A 56 -4.61 -5.03 10.45
CA PRO A 56 -4.35 -4.26 11.66
C PRO A 56 -3.18 -3.28 11.51
N PHE A 57 -2.20 -3.60 10.67
CA PHE A 57 -1.00 -2.79 10.47
C PHE A 57 -1.36 -1.54 9.68
N PHE A 58 -2.13 -1.72 8.61
CA PHE A 58 -2.60 -0.63 7.77
C PHE A 58 -3.63 0.25 8.46
N VAL A 59 -4.59 -0.33 9.19
CA VAL A 59 -5.59 0.45 9.95
C VAL A 59 -4.91 1.29 11.03
N ALA A 60 -3.83 0.80 11.65
CA ALA A 60 -3.13 1.53 12.69
C ALA A 60 -2.20 2.64 12.15
N ALA A 61 -1.60 2.45 10.97
CA ALA A 61 -0.51 3.29 10.48
C ALA A 61 -0.86 4.18 9.27
N CYS A 62 -2.02 3.98 8.62
CA CYS A 62 -2.39 4.69 7.40
C CYS A 62 -3.66 5.53 7.56
N ASP A 63 -3.73 6.65 6.83
CA ASP A 63 -4.90 7.54 6.84
C ASP A 63 -6.14 6.86 6.24
N TYR A 64 -5.93 6.08 5.18
CA TYR A 64 -7.00 5.34 4.50
C TYR A 64 -6.61 3.89 4.27
N THR A 65 -7.48 2.97 4.69
CA THR A 65 -7.31 1.54 4.43
C THR A 65 -8.50 0.99 3.65
N ILE A 66 -8.22 0.45 2.47
CA ILE A 66 -9.16 -0.29 1.63
C ILE A 66 -9.01 -1.78 1.95
N ILE A 67 -10.13 -2.45 2.23
CA ILE A 67 -10.16 -3.76 2.89
C ILE A 67 -10.77 -4.81 1.96
N GLY A 68 -10.05 -5.86 1.64
CA GLY A 68 -10.61 -7.06 1.02
C GLY A 68 -10.45 -7.11 -0.50
N GLU A 69 -11.55 -7.41 -1.18
CA GLU A 69 -11.58 -7.78 -2.61
C GLU A 69 -11.41 -6.59 -3.55
N GLU A 70 -11.53 -5.37 -3.02
CA GLU A 70 -11.29 -4.11 -3.70
C GLU A 70 -9.86 -4.03 -4.25
N LEU A 71 -8.89 -4.75 -3.65
CA LEU A 71 -7.54 -4.88 -4.21
C LEU A 71 -7.58 -5.49 -5.63
N PHE A 72 -8.39 -6.54 -5.80
CA PHE A 72 -8.54 -7.23 -7.07
C PHE A 72 -9.41 -6.42 -8.03
N ALA A 73 -10.47 -5.78 -7.53
CA ALA A 73 -11.30 -4.89 -8.33
C ALA A 73 -10.51 -3.71 -8.90
N ALA A 74 -9.70 -3.04 -8.07
CA ALA A 74 -8.82 -1.96 -8.50
C ALA A 74 -7.77 -2.44 -9.51
N GLY A 75 -7.15 -3.60 -9.25
CA GLY A 75 -6.18 -4.21 -10.17
C GLY A 75 -6.78 -4.56 -11.53
N ALA A 76 -7.99 -5.14 -11.55
CA ALA A 76 -8.73 -5.43 -12.78
C ALA A 76 -9.03 -4.15 -13.56
N TYR A 77 -9.55 -3.13 -12.87
CA TYR A 77 -9.90 -1.84 -13.48
C TYR A 77 -8.68 -1.12 -14.05
N VAL A 78 -7.56 -1.04 -13.31
CA VAL A 78 -6.34 -0.36 -13.79
C VAL A 78 -5.69 -1.14 -14.93
N SER A 79 -5.70 -2.47 -14.89
CA SER A 79 -5.07 -3.29 -15.95
C SER A 79 -5.87 -3.40 -17.23
N GLN A 80 -7.18 -3.09 -17.20
CA GLN A 80 -8.11 -3.29 -18.33
C GLN A 80 -8.10 -4.73 -18.87
N ASP A 81 -7.71 -5.69 -18.03
CA ASP A 81 -7.70 -7.11 -18.37
C ASP A 81 -9.15 -7.62 -18.41
N LYS A 82 -9.63 -7.94 -19.62
CA LYS A 82 -11.01 -8.37 -19.83
C LYS A 82 -11.40 -9.60 -19.02
N VAL A 83 -10.46 -10.50 -18.73
CA VAL A 83 -10.73 -11.71 -17.94
C VAL A 83 -10.96 -11.33 -16.48
N LYS A 84 -10.11 -10.46 -15.93
CA LYS A 84 -10.24 -9.99 -14.53
C LYS A 84 -11.45 -9.07 -14.36
N MET A 85 -11.72 -8.22 -15.36
CA MET A 85 -12.90 -7.34 -15.38
C MET A 85 -14.21 -8.12 -15.38
N GLY A 86 -14.27 -9.28 -16.04
CA GLY A 86 -15.44 -10.15 -16.00
C GLY A 86 -15.70 -10.79 -14.63
N GLY A 87 -14.67 -10.87 -13.77
CA GLY A 87 -14.78 -11.44 -12.42
C GLY A 87 -15.17 -10.42 -11.34
N ILE A 88 -15.30 -9.14 -11.67
CA ILE A 88 -15.67 -8.06 -10.74
C ILE A 88 -17.05 -7.46 -11.04
N ALA A 89 -17.74 -7.98 -12.06
CA ALA A 89 -19.04 -7.52 -12.56
C ALA A 89 -20.21 -8.34 -12.00
#